data_AF-A0ABD0XLX1-F1
#
_entry.id   AF-A0ABD0XLX1-F1
#
_cell.length_a   1.000
_cell.length_b   1.000
_cell.length_c   1.000
_cell.angle_alpha   90.00
_cell.angle_beta   90.00
_cell.angle_gamma   90.00
#
_symmetry.space_group_name_H-M   'P 1'
#
loop_
_entity.id
_entity.type
_entity.pdbx_description
1 polymer ?
#
loop_
_entity_poly.entity_id
_entity_poly.type
_entity_poly.pdbx_seq_one_letter_code
_entity_poly.pdbx_strand_id
1 'polypeptide(L)'
;MEFNFIKLGFLLISGVSLLQPPRNVQLVSYNMDAKMRWDAPFNSSRELTYTAEYWHSVKKVFQSVCMGKKEHICDFGRLPSVSGTYTFRVRTEHQGENSSWVEIPKNNRGFSLTKDTIIGPPKVTLVSMGGATGYIEVKIKDPVQKILTLKEAYSRVEYNIRYWKETDKKNVCLK
;
A
#
# COMPACT_ATOMS: atom_id res chain seq x y z
N MET A 1 -25.41 32.83 -53.00
CA MET A 1 -26.03 32.61 -51.68
C MET A 1 -25.05 31.82 -50.85
N GLU A 2 -24.22 32.49 -50.07
CA GLU A 2 -23.35 31.83 -49.10
C GLU A 2 -24.07 31.72 -47.77
N PHE A 3 -24.18 30.50 -47.23
CA PHE A 3 -24.72 30.24 -45.91
C PHE A 3 -23.57 30.23 -44.90
N ASN A 4 -23.48 31.31 -44.10
CA ASN A 4 -22.62 31.35 -42.93
C ASN A 4 -23.26 30.56 -41.79
N PHE A 5 -22.68 29.40 -41.45
CA PHE A 5 -23.00 28.68 -40.22
C PHE A 5 -22.15 29.22 -39.07
N ILE A 6 -22.79 29.91 -38.13
CA ILE A 6 -22.17 30.28 -36.87
C ILE A 6 -22.01 28.99 -36.04
N LYS A 7 -20.78 28.49 -35.94
CA LYS A 7 -20.44 27.43 -34.97
C LYS A 7 -20.43 28.03 -33.56
N LEU A 8 -21.49 27.78 -32.80
CA LEU A 8 -21.47 28.00 -31.35
C LEU A 8 -20.55 26.93 -30.72
N GLY A 9 -19.31 27.32 -30.44
CA GLY A 9 -18.40 26.52 -29.63
C GLY A 9 -18.79 26.63 -28.15
N PHE A 10 -19.39 25.59 -27.60
CA PHE A 10 -19.54 25.46 -26.15
C PHE A 10 -18.16 25.20 -25.52
N LEU A 11 -17.62 26.20 -24.84
CA LEU A 11 -16.51 26.04 -23.90
C LEU A 11 -17.05 25.25 -22.69
N LEU A 12 -16.66 23.98 -22.58
CA LEU A 12 -16.80 23.21 -21.35
C LEU A 12 -15.83 23.79 -20.33
N ILE A 13 -16.30 24.71 -19.50
CA ILE A 13 -15.56 25.16 -18.32
C ILE A 13 -15.59 23.99 -17.35
N SER A 14 -14.53 23.18 -17.30
CA SER A 14 -14.38 22.20 -16.21
C SER A 14 -14.32 23.00 -14.91
N GLY A 15 -15.39 22.93 -14.13
CA GLY A 15 -15.48 23.60 -12.83
C GLY A 15 -14.26 23.24 -12.00
N VAL A 16 -13.50 24.26 -11.60
CA VAL A 16 -12.38 24.10 -10.68
C VAL A 16 -12.98 23.61 -9.37
N SER A 17 -12.70 22.36 -8.99
CA SER A 17 -13.09 21.88 -7.67
C SER A 17 -12.36 22.72 -6.61
N LEU A 18 -13.12 23.46 -5.82
CA LEU A 18 -12.62 24.25 -4.69
C LEU A 18 -12.09 23.34 -3.57
N LEU A 19 -12.53 22.08 -3.55
CA LEU A 19 -12.18 21.12 -2.53
C LEU A 19 -10.74 20.63 -2.72
N GLN A 20 -9.91 20.87 -1.72
CA GLN A 20 -8.50 20.52 -1.75
C GLN A 20 -8.31 19.00 -1.57
N PRO A 21 -7.36 18.38 -2.28
CA PRO A 21 -7.07 16.96 -2.14
C PRO A 21 -6.34 16.62 -0.83
N PRO A 22 -6.35 15.34 -0.41
CA PRO A 22 -5.59 14.88 0.75
C PRO A 22 -4.10 15.14 0.62
N ARG A 23 -3.42 15.32 1.75
CA ARG A 23 -1.97 15.59 1.80
C ARG A 23 -1.21 14.40 2.35
N ASN A 24 0.11 14.40 2.17
CA ASN A 24 1.01 13.37 2.71
C ASN A 24 0.51 11.94 2.47
N VAL A 25 -0.06 11.70 1.28
CA VAL A 25 -0.61 10.40 0.91
C VAL A 25 0.54 9.39 0.80
N GLN A 26 0.48 8.35 1.64
CA GLN A 26 1.49 7.32 1.73
C GLN A 26 0.83 5.95 1.63
N LEU A 27 1.39 5.09 0.79
CA LEU A 27 1.01 3.69 0.69
C LEU A 27 2.11 2.85 1.33
N VAL A 28 1.74 1.96 2.23
CA VAL A 28 2.64 0.97 2.80
C VAL A 28 2.01 -0.40 2.62
N SER A 29 2.80 -1.36 2.14
CA SER A 29 2.38 -2.75 2.04
C SER A 29 3.33 -3.63 2.83
N TYR A 30 2.80 -4.39 3.78
CA TYR A 30 3.54 -5.42 4.49
C TYR A 30 2.94 -6.77 4.13
N ASN A 31 3.79 -7.72 3.71
CA ASN A 31 3.34 -9.06 3.37
C ASN A 31 2.14 -9.08 2.41
N MET A 32 2.15 -8.20 1.39
CA MET A 32 1.08 -7.96 0.42
C MET A 32 -0.23 -7.38 1.00
N ASP A 33 -0.22 -6.87 2.23
CA ASP A 33 -1.32 -6.16 2.86
C ASP A 33 -1.17 -4.65 2.66
N ALA A 34 -1.80 -4.10 1.63
CA ALA A 34 -1.65 -2.71 1.23
C ALA A 34 -2.60 -1.78 2.02
N LYS A 35 -2.03 -0.77 2.69
CA LYS A 35 -2.78 0.25 3.41
C LYS A 35 -2.28 1.63 3.04
N MET A 36 -3.20 2.54 2.80
CA MET A 36 -2.88 3.93 2.46
C MET A 36 -3.33 4.86 3.57
N ARG A 37 -2.50 5.83 3.91
CA ARG A 37 -2.75 6.87 4.91
C ARG A 37 -2.57 8.23 4.30
N TRP A 38 -3.24 9.23 4.85
CA TRP A 38 -3.18 10.60 4.38
C TRP A 38 -3.57 11.59 5.47
N ASP A 39 -3.12 12.83 5.31
CA ASP A 39 -3.52 13.95 6.15
C ASP A 39 -4.68 14.71 5.52
N ALA A 40 -5.47 15.37 6.37
CA ALA A 40 -6.49 16.30 5.90
C ALA A 40 -5.86 17.46 5.09
N PRO A 41 -6.59 18.05 4.14
CA PRO A 41 -6.19 19.31 3.52
C PRO A 41 -5.93 20.40 4.57
N PHE A 42 -5.08 21.39 4.25
CA PHE A 42 -4.83 22.49 5.18
C PHE A 42 -6.12 23.28 5.48
N ASN A 43 -6.26 23.76 6.72
CA ASN A 43 -7.38 24.60 7.16
C ASN A 43 -8.76 23.97 6.94
N SER A 44 -8.87 22.65 6.94
CA SER A 44 -10.16 21.97 6.89
C SER A 44 -10.88 22.07 8.24
N SER A 45 -11.72 23.10 8.42
CA SER A 45 -12.71 23.15 9.52
C SER A 45 -13.98 22.35 9.20
N ARG A 46 -14.11 21.91 7.95
CA ARG A 46 -15.26 21.15 7.44
C ARG A 46 -15.17 19.70 7.85
N GLU A 47 -16.33 19.08 8.05
CA GLU A 47 -16.43 17.63 8.19
C GLU A 47 -16.24 16.98 6.82
N LEU A 48 -15.02 16.51 6.58
CA LEU A 48 -14.61 15.89 5.33
C LEU A 48 -14.73 14.37 5.39
N THR A 49 -15.09 13.78 4.27
CA THR A 49 -14.99 12.33 4.05
C THR A 49 -14.01 12.04 2.92
N TYR A 50 -13.60 10.79 2.82
CA TYR A 50 -12.61 10.33 1.86
C TYR A 50 -13.10 9.08 1.15
N THR A 51 -12.80 9.03 -0.14
CA THR A 51 -12.98 7.83 -0.96
C THR A 51 -11.63 7.40 -1.51
N ALA A 52 -11.32 6.12 -1.37
CA ALA A 52 -10.08 5.50 -1.84
C ALA A 52 -10.39 4.32 -2.76
N GLU A 53 -9.62 4.23 -3.84
CA GLU A 53 -9.81 3.26 -4.91
C GLU A 53 -8.47 2.66 -5.32
N TYR A 54 -8.53 1.52 -6.00
CA TYR A 54 -7.39 0.98 -6.72
C TYR A 54 -7.76 0.59 -8.14
N TRP A 55 -6.81 0.73 -9.04
CA TRP A 55 -6.83 0.18 -10.38
C TRP A 55 -5.80 -0.93 -10.48
N HIS A 56 -6.11 -1.96 -11.27
CA HIS A 56 -5.21 -3.08 -11.54
C HIS A 56 -5.09 -3.31 -13.04
N SER A 57 -3.87 -3.59 -13.50
CA SER A 57 -3.53 -3.70 -14.93
C SER A 57 -4.36 -4.70 -15.72
N VAL A 58 -4.93 -5.71 -15.06
CA VAL A 58 -5.78 -6.72 -15.71
C VAL A 58 -7.25 -6.28 -15.74
N LYS A 59 -7.78 -5.75 -14.62
CA LYS A 59 -9.20 -5.36 -14.53
C LYS A 59 -9.52 -4.08 -15.28
N LYS A 60 -8.54 -3.20 -15.48
CA LYS A 60 -8.65 -1.94 -16.24
C LYS A 60 -9.72 -0.95 -15.74
N VAL A 61 -10.33 -1.18 -14.58
CA VAL A 61 -11.35 -0.31 -13.97
C VAL A 61 -10.98 -0.06 -12.51
N PHE A 62 -11.16 1.17 -12.03
CA PHE A 62 -10.98 1.50 -10.61
C PHE A 62 -12.04 0.82 -9.75
N GLN A 63 -11.61 0.24 -8.64
CA GLN A 63 -12.45 -0.42 -7.65
C GLN A 63 -12.43 0.42 -6.38
N SER A 64 -13.60 0.88 -5.95
CA SER A 64 -13.76 1.62 -4.70
C SER A 64 -13.72 0.67 -3.51
N VAL A 65 -12.95 1.01 -2.48
CA VAL A 65 -12.81 0.17 -1.27
C VAL A 65 -13.29 0.91 -0.04
N CYS A 66 -12.70 2.07 0.24
CA CYS A 66 -13.17 2.95 1.30
C CYS A 66 -14.00 4.04 0.64
N MET A 67 -15.30 4.13 0.95
CA MET A 67 -16.22 5.12 0.38
C MET A 67 -16.79 5.99 1.49
N GLY A 68 -16.69 7.31 1.36
CA GLY A 68 -17.27 8.26 2.32
C GLY A 68 -16.79 8.08 3.76
N LYS A 69 -15.53 7.66 3.96
CA LYS A 69 -14.95 7.39 5.28
C LYS A 69 -14.39 8.65 5.93
N LYS A 70 -14.50 8.80 7.25
CA LYS A 70 -13.87 9.91 7.99
C LYS A 70 -12.43 9.57 8.39
N GLU A 71 -12.11 8.29 8.42
CA GLU A 71 -10.81 7.77 8.77
C GLU A 71 -9.74 8.19 7.75
N HIS A 72 -8.56 8.49 8.26
CA HIS A 72 -7.38 8.92 7.50
C HIS A 72 -6.54 7.74 6.99
N ILE A 73 -7.18 6.59 6.82
CA ILE A 73 -6.58 5.34 6.42
C ILE A 73 -7.57 4.50 5.61
N CYS A 74 -7.08 3.83 4.57
CA CYS A 74 -7.81 2.77 3.88
C CYS A 74 -7.00 1.48 3.89
N ASP A 75 -7.62 0.39 4.34
CA ASP A 75 -7.14 -0.97 4.19
C ASP A 75 -7.76 -1.54 2.90
N PHE A 76 -6.93 -1.85 1.90
CA PHE A 76 -7.41 -2.34 0.61
C PHE A 76 -7.83 -3.82 0.63
N GLY A 77 -7.68 -4.49 1.78
CA GLY A 77 -8.04 -5.88 1.95
C GLY A 77 -7.20 -6.82 1.08
N ARG A 78 -7.80 -7.95 0.70
CA ARG A 78 -7.13 -8.93 -0.16
C ARG A 78 -7.26 -8.52 -1.63
N LEU A 79 -6.18 -7.96 -2.19
CA LEU A 79 -6.09 -7.59 -3.60
C LEU A 79 -6.20 -8.82 -4.52
N PRO A 80 -6.71 -8.65 -5.76
CA PRO A 80 -7.13 -9.77 -6.61
C PRO A 80 -5.97 -10.62 -7.18
N SER A 81 -4.76 -10.06 -7.30
CA SER A 81 -3.62 -10.78 -7.88
C SER A 81 -2.29 -10.20 -7.43
N VAL A 82 -1.28 -11.06 -7.23
CA VAL A 82 0.11 -10.61 -6.99
C VAL A 82 0.79 -10.10 -8.26
N SER A 83 0.26 -10.49 -9.43
CA SER A 83 0.83 -10.18 -10.75
C SER A 83 0.29 -8.88 -11.30
N GLY A 84 1.09 -8.22 -12.14
CA GLY A 84 0.76 -6.93 -12.72
C GLY A 84 1.09 -5.76 -11.80
N THR A 85 0.47 -4.62 -12.09
CA THR A 85 0.69 -3.38 -11.36
C THR A 85 -0.61 -2.74 -10.91
N TYR A 86 -0.50 -1.97 -9.82
CA TYR A 86 -1.58 -1.26 -9.18
C TYR A 86 -1.34 0.25 -9.21
N THR A 87 -2.45 0.99 -9.32
CA THR A 87 -2.48 2.41 -8.99
C THR A 87 -3.55 2.59 -7.91
N PHE A 88 -3.15 3.12 -6.77
CA PHE A 88 -4.06 3.47 -5.68
C PHE A 88 -4.35 4.95 -5.75
N ARG A 89 -5.55 5.37 -5.35
CA ARG A 89 -5.90 6.79 -5.31
C ARG A 89 -6.85 7.12 -4.18
N VAL A 90 -6.79 8.36 -3.71
CA VAL A 90 -7.71 8.90 -2.70
C VAL A 90 -8.09 10.32 -3.06
N ARG A 91 -9.33 10.69 -2.72
CA ARG A 91 -9.84 12.06 -2.82
C ARG A 91 -10.59 12.45 -1.55
N THR A 92 -10.76 13.74 -1.37
CA THR A 92 -11.64 14.33 -0.36
C THR A 92 -13.03 14.54 -0.96
N GLU A 93 -14.06 14.37 -0.13
CA GLU A 93 -15.47 14.56 -0.47
C GLU A 93 -16.15 15.40 0.61
N HIS A 94 -17.06 16.28 0.19
CA HIS A 94 -17.87 17.10 1.09
C HIS A 94 -19.16 17.55 0.40
N GLN A 95 -20.32 17.21 0.97
CA GLN A 95 -21.64 17.66 0.50
C GLN A 95 -21.89 17.49 -1.02
N GLY A 96 -21.38 16.41 -1.61
CA GLY A 96 -21.51 16.12 -3.05
C GLY A 96 -20.41 16.70 -3.93
N GLU A 97 -19.53 17.54 -3.39
CA GLU A 97 -18.31 17.99 -4.06
C GLU A 97 -17.15 17.01 -3.81
N ASN A 98 -16.25 16.91 -4.80
CA ASN A 98 -15.11 16.01 -4.80
C ASN A 98 -13.83 16.76 -5.18
N SER A 99 -12.73 16.53 -4.47
CA SER A 99 -11.41 17.02 -4.89
C SER A 99 -10.89 16.26 -6.10
N SER A 100 -9.78 16.74 -6.66
CA SER A 100 -8.95 15.90 -7.54
C SER A 100 -8.44 14.65 -6.79
N TRP A 101 -8.10 13.61 -7.54
CA TRP A 101 -7.49 12.39 -7.01
C TRP A 101 -6.00 12.60 -6.74
N VAL A 102 -5.50 12.02 -5.66
CA VAL A 102 -4.06 11.82 -5.43
C VAL A 102 -3.74 10.36 -5.69
N GLU A 103 -2.87 10.09 -6.66
CA GLU A 103 -2.52 8.75 -7.09
C GLU A 103 -1.14 8.28 -6.56
N ILE A 104 -1.03 6.99 -6.27
CA ILE A 104 0.18 6.30 -5.82
C ILE A 104 0.35 5.01 -6.65
N PRO A 105 1.54 4.72 -7.19
CA PRO A 105 2.74 5.53 -7.11
C PRO A 105 2.63 6.75 -8.03
N LYS A 106 3.34 7.84 -7.69
CA LYS A 106 3.36 9.08 -8.49
C LYS A 106 4.11 8.95 -9.83
N ASN A 107 4.73 7.79 -10.07
CA ASN A 107 5.48 7.52 -11.29
C ASN A 107 4.68 6.58 -12.20
N ASN A 108 5.05 6.52 -13.48
CA ASN A 108 4.34 5.71 -14.47
C ASN A 108 4.64 4.21 -14.38
N ARG A 109 5.39 3.74 -13.36
CA ARG A 109 5.76 2.33 -13.22
C ARG A 109 4.64 1.49 -12.61
N GLY A 110 3.76 2.07 -11.81
CA GLY A 110 2.76 1.35 -11.03
C GLY A 110 3.36 0.57 -9.86
N PHE A 111 2.53 0.21 -8.88
CA PHE A 111 2.93 -0.52 -7.67
C PHE A 111 2.81 -2.02 -7.90
N SER A 112 3.87 -2.78 -7.64
CA SER A 112 3.92 -4.23 -7.79
C SER A 112 3.99 -4.89 -6.41
N LEU A 113 3.02 -5.76 -6.10
CA LEU A 113 2.95 -6.44 -4.79
C LEU A 113 4.15 -7.35 -4.52
N THR A 114 4.82 -7.88 -5.55
CA THR A 114 6.00 -8.74 -5.38
C THR A 114 7.32 -7.97 -5.37
N LYS A 115 7.32 -6.68 -5.70
CA LYS A 115 8.56 -5.86 -5.74
C LYS A 115 8.59 -4.77 -4.69
N ASP A 116 7.43 -4.19 -4.39
CA ASP A 116 7.31 -2.98 -3.58
C ASP A 116 6.69 -3.26 -2.20
N THR A 117 6.24 -4.50 -1.93
CA THR A 117 5.82 -4.91 -0.58
C THR A 117 7.03 -5.17 0.31
N ILE A 118 6.90 -4.86 1.59
CA ILE A 118 7.88 -5.19 2.61
C ILE A 118 7.57 -6.59 3.13
N ILE A 119 8.51 -7.52 2.96
CA ILE A 119 8.41 -8.86 3.55
C ILE A 119 8.79 -8.73 5.03
N GLY A 120 7.84 -9.07 5.92
CA GLY A 120 8.04 -9.06 7.35
C GLY A 120 9.00 -10.17 7.82
N PRO A 121 9.47 -10.12 9.08
CA PRO A 121 10.38 -11.11 9.61
C PRO A 121 9.74 -12.50 9.65
N PRO A 122 10.52 -13.59 9.45
CA PRO A 122 10.04 -14.94 9.70
C PRO A 122 9.85 -15.17 11.20
N LYS A 123 9.05 -16.18 11.56
CA LYS A 123 8.98 -16.65 12.94
C LYS A 123 10.06 -17.70 13.17
N VAL A 124 10.93 -17.46 14.15
CA VAL A 124 12.00 -18.39 14.53
C VAL A 124 11.65 -19.02 15.88
N THR A 125 11.86 -20.32 16.01
CA THR A 125 11.68 -21.08 17.25
C THR A 125 12.86 -22.01 17.44
N LEU A 126 13.43 -22.01 18.64
CA LEU A 126 14.58 -22.83 19.01
C LEU A 126 14.10 -23.96 19.91
N VAL A 127 14.54 -25.19 19.63
CA VAL A 127 14.25 -26.35 20.46
C VAL A 127 15.56 -27.02 20.85
N SER A 128 15.83 -27.11 22.16
CA SER A 128 17.00 -27.81 22.68
C SER A 128 16.71 -29.31 22.76
N MET A 129 17.53 -30.12 22.11
CA MET A 129 17.37 -31.57 22.03
C MET A 129 18.63 -32.27 22.52
N GLY A 130 18.52 -33.46 23.11
CA GLY A 130 19.66 -34.37 23.31
C GLY A 130 20.55 -34.17 24.55
N GLY A 131 20.10 -33.45 25.58
CA GLY A 131 20.77 -33.42 26.89
C GLY A 131 22.24 -32.95 26.83
N ALA A 132 23.17 -33.71 27.44
CA ALA A 132 24.58 -33.32 27.60
C ALA A 132 25.39 -33.22 26.28
N THR A 133 24.98 -33.89 25.22
CA THR A 133 25.56 -33.79 23.86
C THR A 133 24.62 -33.08 22.88
N GLY A 134 23.73 -32.24 23.43
CA GLY A 134 22.57 -31.74 22.72
C GLY A 134 22.89 -30.82 21.53
N TYR A 135 21.89 -30.67 20.67
CA TYR A 135 21.88 -29.70 19.58
C TYR A 135 20.65 -28.80 19.67
N ILE A 136 20.72 -27.64 19.04
CA ILE A 136 19.60 -26.71 18.92
C ILE A 136 18.98 -26.89 17.53
N GLU A 137 17.74 -27.36 17.51
CA GLU A 137 16.94 -27.37 16.29
C GLU A 137 16.37 -25.96 16.05
N VAL A 138 16.66 -25.38 14.89
CA VAL A 138 16.17 -24.06 14.48
C VAL A 138 14.99 -24.23 13.53
N LYS A 139 13.79 -23.90 14.00
CA LYS A 139 12.56 -23.92 13.20
C LYS A 139 12.26 -22.53 12.70
N ILE A 140 12.30 -22.35 11.38
CA ILE A 140 11.95 -21.10 10.71
C ILE A 140 10.61 -21.31 10.00
N LYS A 141 9.64 -20.46 10.31
CA LYS A 141 8.35 -20.41 9.63
C LYS A 141 8.26 -19.12 8.80
N ASP A 142 7.93 -19.29 7.53
CA ASP A 142 7.78 -18.19 6.57
C ASP A 142 6.80 -17.12 7.09
N PRO A 143 7.07 -15.82 6.83
CA PRO A 143 6.12 -14.76 7.09
C PRO A 143 4.82 -14.99 6.31
N VAL A 144 3.69 -14.92 7.03
CA VAL A 144 2.37 -15.10 6.42
C VAL A 144 2.06 -13.91 5.52
N GLN A 145 1.74 -14.20 4.27
CA GLN A 145 1.39 -13.24 3.23
C GLN A 145 -0.13 -13.17 3.06
N LYS A 146 -0.66 -11.99 2.69
CA LYS A 146 -2.09 -11.74 2.55
C LYS A 146 -2.73 -12.48 1.37
N ILE A 147 -1.96 -12.78 0.31
CA ILE A 147 -2.47 -13.31 -0.97
C ILE A 147 -1.98 -14.73 -1.26
N LEU A 148 -0.68 -14.92 -1.47
CA LEU A 148 -0.03 -16.21 -1.79
C LEU A 148 1.03 -16.54 -0.76
N THR A 149 1.36 -17.80 -0.55
CA THR A 149 2.51 -18.17 0.29
C THR A 149 3.82 -17.57 -0.26
N LEU A 150 4.85 -17.45 0.60
CA LEU A 150 6.12 -16.87 0.20
C LEU A 150 6.78 -17.64 -0.97
N LYS A 151 6.67 -18.98 -0.97
CA LYS A 151 7.21 -19.84 -2.04
C LYS A 151 6.45 -19.75 -3.35
N GLU A 152 5.15 -19.46 -3.31
CA GLU A 152 4.35 -19.23 -4.52
C GLU A 152 4.61 -17.85 -5.12
N ALA A 153 4.86 -16.85 -4.27
CA ALA A 153 5.11 -15.48 -4.70
C ALA A 153 6.55 -15.26 -5.25
N TYR A 154 7.53 -16.00 -4.72
CA TYR A 154 8.95 -15.82 -5.02
C TYR A 154 9.60 -17.14 -5.39
N SER A 155 10.27 -17.18 -6.55
CA SER A 155 10.92 -18.39 -7.06
C SER A 155 12.14 -18.84 -6.25
N ARG A 156 12.73 -17.94 -5.45
CA ARG A 156 13.84 -18.24 -4.55
C ARG A 156 13.68 -17.45 -3.25
N VAL A 157 13.77 -18.15 -2.13
CA VAL A 157 13.74 -17.60 -0.78
C VAL A 157 14.90 -18.22 0.00
N GLU A 158 15.77 -17.38 0.54
CA GLU A 158 16.93 -17.80 1.32
C GLU A 158 16.93 -17.07 2.67
N TYR A 159 17.28 -17.79 3.72
CA TYR A 159 17.37 -17.25 5.08
C TYR A 159 18.83 -17.13 5.50
N ASN A 160 19.25 -15.91 5.80
CA ASN A 160 20.56 -15.66 6.40
C ASN A 160 20.47 -15.82 7.92
N ILE A 161 20.95 -16.94 8.44
CA ILE A 161 20.90 -17.24 9.87
C ILE A 161 22.19 -16.75 10.55
N ARG A 162 22.04 -15.91 11.57
CA ARG A 162 23.13 -15.48 12.46
C ARG A 162 22.81 -15.96 13.87
N TYR A 163 23.81 -16.50 14.56
CA TYR A 163 23.70 -16.94 15.95
C TYR A 163 24.84 -16.36 16.77
N TRP A 164 24.60 -16.20 18.07
CA TRP A 164 25.59 -15.77 19.05
C TRP A 164 25.22 -16.41 20.39
N LYS A 165 26.23 -16.74 21.20
CA LYS A 165 26.02 -17.08 22.60
C LYS A 165 26.06 -15.81 23.43
N GLU A 166 25.44 -15.84 24.60
CA GLU A 166 25.49 -14.71 25.52
C GLU A 166 26.93 -14.32 25.89
N THR A 167 27.81 -15.32 26.02
CA THR A 167 29.25 -15.14 26.26
C THR A 167 29.99 -14.44 25.12
N ASP A 168 29.42 -14.41 23.91
CA ASP A 168 30.04 -13.80 22.73
C ASP A 168 29.73 -12.29 22.65
N LYS A 169 28.80 -11.78 23.46
CA LYS A 169 28.58 -10.35 23.64
C LYS A 169 29.73 -9.77 24.46
N LYS A 170 30.80 -9.30 23.80
CA LYS A 170 31.69 -8.33 24.44
C LYS A 170 30.82 -7.15 24.92
N ASN A 171 30.93 -6.80 26.20
CA ASN A 171 30.33 -5.60 26.77
C ASN A 171 30.75 -4.37 25.95
N VAL A 172 29.93 -3.98 24.97
CA VAL A 172 30.03 -2.67 24.32
C VAL A 172 28.98 -1.78 24.97
N CYS A 173 29.24 -1.41 26.23
CA CYS A 173 28.86 -0.10 26.71
C CYS A 173 29.98 0.84 26.27
N LEU A 174 29.75 1.60 25.20
CA LEU A 174 30.55 2.79 24.94
C LEU A 174 29.81 3.99 25.51
N LYS A 175 30.55 4.75 26.33
CA LYS A 175 30.17 5.99 27.01
C LYS A 175 29.64 7.04 26.05
#